data_AF-A0A3B9GD54-F1
#
_entry.id   AF-A0A3B9GD54-F1
#
_cell.length_a   1.000
_cell.length_b   1.000
_cell.length_c   1.000
_cell.angle_alpha   90.00
_cell.angle_beta   90.00
_cell.angle_gamma   90.00
#
_symmetry.space_group_name_H-M   'P 1'
#
loop_
_entity.id
_entity.type
_entity.pdbx_description
1 polymer ?
#
loop_
_entity_poly.entity_id
_entity_poly.type
_entity_poly.pdbx_seq_one_letter_code
_entity_poly.pdbx_strand_id
1 'polypeptide(L)'
;MKFIFCLILGLSLTSQSQIRIASKGFNMNESDLRIIFKSAVTTLPKADNFKDPSLFVSKHQRGPITLFQRTPRGEVAIQLNSGDYYYSQCIYQFAHELAHVRADF
;
A
#
# COMPACT_ATOMS: atom_id res chain seq x y z
N MET A 1 -5.36 39.13 -34.41
CA MET A 1 -4.33 38.08 -34.34
C MET A 1 -3.46 38.31 -33.11
N LYS A 2 -3.58 37.47 -32.08
CA LYS A 2 -2.54 37.22 -31.06
C LYS A 2 -2.93 35.95 -30.29
N PHE A 3 -2.13 34.91 -30.51
CA PHE A 3 -2.30 33.56 -29.98
C PHE A 3 -2.14 33.55 -28.46
N ILE A 4 -3.09 32.96 -27.74
CA ILE A 4 -2.90 32.52 -26.35
C ILE A 4 -2.50 31.05 -26.43
N PHE A 5 -1.22 30.79 -26.14
CA PHE A 5 -0.65 29.45 -26.07
C PHE A 5 -0.92 28.91 -24.66
N CYS A 6 -1.96 28.09 -24.51
CA CYS A 6 -2.20 27.36 -23.26
C CYS A 6 -1.19 26.23 -23.13
N LEU A 7 -0.17 26.45 -22.30
CA LEU A 7 0.78 25.43 -21.87
C LEU A 7 0.07 24.49 -20.87
N ILE A 8 -0.57 23.43 -21.35
CA ILE A 8 -1.05 22.35 -20.48
C ILE A 8 0.18 21.53 -20.08
N LEU A 9 0.67 21.79 -18.88
CA LEU A 9 1.73 21.00 -18.25
C LEU A 9 1.16 19.59 -17.99
N GLY A 10 1.53 18.63 -18.84
CA GLY A 10 1.22 17.22 -18.62
C GLY A 10 1.97 16.71 -17.40
N LEU A 11 1.36 16.83 -16.21
CA LEU A 11 1.77 16.07 -15.04
C LEU A 11 1.46 14.61 -15.33
N SER A 12 2.45 13.90 -15.88
CA SER A 12 2.49 12.45 -15.82
C SER A 12 2.49 12.07 -14.34
N LEU A 13 1.32 11.72 -13.80
CA LEU A 13 1.24 11.01 -12.52
C LEU A 13 1.97 9.69 -12.73
N THR A 14 3.25 9.66 -12.39
CA THR A 14 3.94 8.40 -12.18
C THR A 14 3.22 7.73 -11.01
N SER A 15 2.43 6.70 -11.32
CA SER A 15 1.78 5.85 -10.33
C SER A 15 2.85 5.01 -9.63
N GLN A 16 3.70 5.66 -8.83
CA GLN A 16 4.43 4.98 -7.78
C GLN A 16 3.35 4.40 -6.85
N SER A 17 3.44 3.10 -6.53
CA SER A 17 2.50 2.49 -5.58
C SER A 17 2.49 3.31 -4.29
N GLN A 18 1.37 4.00 -4.05
CA GLN A 18 1.23 4.88 -2.91
C GLN A 18 0.70 4.06 -1.74
N ILE A 19 1.47 4.02 -0.65
CA ILE A 19 1.07 3.37 0.59
C ILE A 19 0.58 4.46 1.56
N ARG A 20 -0.73 4.49 1.80
CA ARG A 20 -1.36 5.29 2.85
C ARG A 20 -1.53 4.43 4.09
N ILE A 21 -1.08 4.94 5.23
CA ILE A 21 -1.05 4.19 6.50
C ILE A 21 -2.01 4.88 7.47
N ALA A 22 -2.99 4.14 8.01
CA ALA A 22 -3.71 4.55 9.21
C ALA A 22 -2.98 3.95 10.42
N SER A 23 -2.04 4.71 10.98
CA SER A 23 -1.15 4.28 12.07
C SER A 23 -1.86 4.09 13.42
N LYS A 24 -3.07 4.65 13.59
CA LYS A 24 -3.87 4.48 14.82
C LYS A 24 -4.11 2.99 15.13
N GLY A 25 -3.73 2.57 16.33
CA GLY A 25 -3.91 1.20 16.82
C GLY A 25 -2.75 0.25 16.53
N PHE A 26 -1.74 0.68 15.75
CA PHE A 26 -0.45 0.02 15.75
C PHE A 26 0.37 0.49 16.96
N ASN A 27 1.20 -0.41 17.48
CA ASN A 27 2.19 -0.08 18.51
C ASN A 27 3.53 0.39 17.91
N MET A 28 3.62 0.55 16.59
CA MET A 28 4.79 1.10 15.88
C MET A 28 4.47 2.51 15.37
N ASN A 29 5.50 3.37 15.31
CA ASN A 29 5.34 4.69 14.69
C ASN A 29 5.14 4.55 13.16
N GLU A 30 4.56 5.58 12.52
CA GLU A 30 4.25 5.51 11.09
C GLU A 30 5.50 5.42 10.21
N SER A 31 6.62 6.00 10.61
CA SER A 31 7.88 5.92 9.86
C SER A 31 8.40 4.48 9.76
N ASP A 32 8.36 3.74 10.85
CA ASP A 32 8.81 2.35 10.91
C ASP A 32 7.89 1.46 10.06
N LEU A 33 6.56 1.64 10.20
CA LEU A 33 5.57 0.97 9.35
C LEU A 33 5.82 1.25 7.87
N ARG A 34 6.12 2.51 7.52
CA ARG A 34 6.40 2.91 6.14
C ARG A 34 7.65 2.26 5.59
N ILE A 35 8.71 2.14 6.38
CA ILE A 35 9.94 1.44 6.00
C ILE A 35 9.63 -0.04 5.75
N ILE A 36 8.93 -0.71 6.68
CA ILE A 36 8.54 -2.11 6.57
C ILE A 36 7.74 -2.37 5.28
N PHE A 37 6.66 -1.61 5.07
CA PHE A 37 5.77 -1.84 3.93
C PHE A 37 6.44 -1.54 2.60
N LYS A 38 7.24 -0.46 2.51
CA LYS A 38 8.03 -0.17 1.30
C LYS A 38 9.06 -1.24 1.00
N SER A 39 9.75 -1.75 2.02
CA SER A 39 10.70 -2.85 1.86
C SER A 39 10.01 -4.11 1.33
N ALA A 40 8.88 -4.51 1.92
CA ALA A 40 8.10 -5.65 1.44
C ALA A 40 7.60 -5.48 -0.01
N VAL A 41 7.08 -4.29 -0.37
CA VAL A 41 6.67 -4.00 -1.76
C VAL A 41 7.84 -4.11 -2.75
N THR A 42 9.02 -3.65 -2.34
CA THR A 42 10.22 -3.64 -3.21
C THR A 42 10.84 -5.03 -3.33
N THR A 43 10.87 -5.80 -2.25
CA THR A 43 11.57 -7.09 -2.18
C THR A 43 10.71 -8.26 -2.64
N LEU A 44 9.41 -8.26 -2.36
CA LEU A 44 8.54 -9.34 -2.81
C LEU A 44 8.51 -9.31 -4.35
N PRO A 45 8.68 -10.44 -5.05
CA PRO A 45 8.58 -10.48 -6.50
C PRO A 45 7.16 -10.20 -7.01
N LYS A 46 7.06 -9.76 -8.25
CA LYS A 46 5.80 -9.61 -9.01
C LYS A 46 6.09 -9.86 -10.49
N ALA A 47 5.07 -10.17 -11.27
CA ALA A 47 5.23 -10.28 -12.72
C ALA A 47 5.70 -8.94 -13.31
N ASP A 48 6.52 -8.97 -14.36
CA ASP A 48 7.16 -7.77 -14.93
C ASP A 48 6.16 -6.70 -15.38
N ASN A 49 4.99 -7.13 -15.87
CA ASN A 49 3.91 -6.25 -16.31
C ASN A 49 2.92 -5.87 -15.18
N PHE A 50 3.09 -6.43 -13.98
CA PHE A 50 2.21 -6.14 -12.85
C PHE A 50 2.58 -4.82 -12.19
N LYS A 51 1.62 -3.92 -12.10
CA LYS A 51 1.74 -2.65 -11.37
C LYS A 51 1.03 -2.80 -10.03
N ASP A 52 1.78 -2.63 -8.95
CA ASP A 52 1.18 -2.61 -7.62
C ASP A 52 0.12 -1.50 -7.54
N PRO A 53 -1.10 -1.80 -7.07
CA PRO A 53 -2.09 -0.78 -6.85
C PRO A 53 -1.69 0.15 -5.70
N SER A 54 -2.38 1.28 -5.56
CA SER A 54 -2.32 2.05 -4.32
C SER A 54 -2.89 1.22 -3.16
N LEU A 55 -2.21 1.28 -2.02
CA LEU A 55 -2.53 0.48 -0.84
C LEU A 55 -2.96 1.39 0.31
N PHE A 56 -4.02 0.99 1.00
CA PHE A 56 -4.42 1.53 2.28
C PHE A 56 -4.19 0.48 3.37
N VAL A 57 -3.30 0.76 4.32
CA VAL A 57 -2.95 -0.18 5.39
C VAL A 57 -3.46 0.32 6.74
N SER A 58 -4.17 -0.53 7.48
CA SER A 58 -4.74 -0.20 8.80
C SER A 58 -4.68 -1.38 9.77
N LYS A 59 -4.86 -1.11 11.06
CA LYS A 59 -4.99 -2.17 12.09
C LYS A 59 -6.41 -2.72 12.14
N HIS A 60 -6.55 -4.03 12.35
CA HIS A 60 -7.81 -4.71 12.67
C HIS A 60 -7.60 -5.79 13.74
N GLN A 61 -8.68 -6.21 14.41
CA GLN A 61 -8.62 -7.12 15.57
C GLN A 61 -8.87 -8.58 15.23
N ARG A 62 -9.56 -8.90 14.12
CA ARG A 62 -9.93 -10.29 13.79
C ARG A 62 -8.89 -11.06 12.97
N GLY A 63 -7.78 -10.42 12.58
CA GLY A 63 -6.75 -11.04 11.76
C GLY A 63 -6.29 -10.14 10.61
N PRO A 64 -5.21 -10.53 9.92
CA PRO A 64 -4.82 -9.90 8.67
C PRO A 64 -5.83 -10.26 7.57
N ILE A 65 -6.13 -9.30 6.69
CA ILE A 65 -7.04 -9.50 5.56
C ILE A 65 -6.81 -8.45 4.47
N THR A 66 -6.83 -8.90 3.22
CA THR A 66 -6.94 -8.05 2.03
C THR A 66 -8.41 -7.91 1.64
N LEU A 67 -8.87 -6.66 1.55
CA LEU A 67 -10.19 -6.33 1.05
C LEU A 67 -10.07 -5.92 -0.42
N PHE A 68 -10.51 -6.81 -1.31
CA PHE A 68 -10.53 -6.55 -2.75
C PHE A 68 -11.56 -5.47 -3.15
N GLN A 69 -12.54 -5.21 -2.30
CA GLN A 69 -13.38 -4.02 -2.43
C GLN A 69 -12.51 -2.77 -2.20
N ARG A 70 -12.41 -1.94 -3.24
CA ARG A 70 -11.60 -0.72 -3.21
C ARG A 70 -12.15 0.29 -2.21
N THR A 71 -11.26 1.05 -1.57
CA THR A 71 -11.65 2.21 -0.75
C THR A 71 -12.34 3.27 -1.63
N PRO A 72 -13.01 4.27 -1.05
CA PRO A 72 -13.53 5.41 -1.82
C PRO A 72 -12.46 6.18 -2.62
N ARG A 73 -11.17 5.95 -2.34
CA ARG A 73 -10.03 6.52 -3.08
C ARG A 73 -9.43 5.56 -4.12
N GLY A 74 -10.05 4.40 -4.34
CA GLY A 74 -9.59 3.39 -5.30
C GLY A 74 -8.43 2.50 -4.79
N GLU A 75 -8.08 2.57 -3.51
CA GLU A 75 -6.98 1.79 -2.93
C GLU A 75 -7.43 0.35 -2.62
N VAL A 76 -6.51 -0.62 -2.68
CA VAL A 76 -6.73 -1.92 -2.01
C VAL A 76 -6.54 -1.73 -0.52
N ALA A 77 -7.50 -2.14 0.30
CA ALA A 77 -7.36 -2.07 1.74
C ALA A 77 -6.73 -3.37 2.29
N ILE A 78 -5.62 -3.23 3.00
CA ILE A 78 -4.97 -4.30 3.76
C ILE A 78 -5.16 -3.98 5.24
N GLN A 79 -5.75 -4.91 5.97
CA GLN A 79 -5.86 -4.80 7.41
C GLN A 79 -4.90 -5.79 8.05
N LEU A 80 -4.18 -5.37 9.08
CA LEU A 80 -3.21 -6.21 9.78
C LEU A 80 -3.65 -6.44 11.23
N ASN A 81 -3.28 -7.60 11.76
CA ASN A 81 -3.35 -7.88 13.19
C ASN A 81 -1.94 -8.16 13.75
N SER A 82 -1.00 -7.26 13.49
CA SER A 82 0.32 -7.31 14.11
C SER A 82 0.16 -6.96 15.59
N GLY A 83 0.52 -7.87 16.49
CA GLY A 83 0.46 -7.66 17.93
C GLY A 83 1.50 -6.66 18.43
N ASP A 84 1.87 -6.78 19.70
CA ASP A 84 2.79 -5.85 20.36
C ASP A 84 4.24 -6.10 19.89
N TYR A 85 4.75 -5.18 19.08
CA TYR A 85 6.19 -4.96 18.79
C TYR A 85 7.01 -6.05 18.09
N TYR A 86 6.39 -7.00 17.38
CA TYR A 86 7.16 -7.89 16.51
C TYR A 86 7.22 -7.36 15.09
N TYR A 87 8.33 -6.69 14.75
CA TYR A 87 8.67 -6.32 13.36
C TYR A 87 8.47 -7.48 12.39
N SER A 88 8.91 -8.67 12.78
CA SER A 88 8.76 -9.91 12.00
C SER A 88 7.30 -10.25 11.72
N GLN A 89 6.40 -10.10 12.69
CA GLN A 89 4.98 -10.36 12.51
C GLN A 89 4.33 -9.34 11.56
N CYS A 90 4.69 -8.06 11.69
CA CYS A 90 4.21 -6.99 10.80
C CYS A 90 4.69 -7.21 9.36
N ILE A 91 5.98 -7.51 9.18
CA ILE A 91 6.59 -7.86 7.88
C ILE A 91 5.87 -9.06 7.27
N TYR A 92 5.72 -10.15 8.04
CA TYR A 92 5.10 -11.38 7.57
C TYR A 92 3.65 -11.16 7.13
N GLN A 93 2.82 -10.55 7.98
CA GLN A 93 1.41 -10.34 7.64
C GLN A 93 1.26 -9.41 6.44
N PHE A 94 2.02 -8.32 6.39
CA PHE A 94 1.93 -7.41 5.25
C PHE A 94 2.40 -8.08 3.95
N ALA A 95 3.51 -8.83 3.97
CA ALA A 95 3.98 -9.56 2.79
C ALA A 95 2.99 -10.65 2.35
N HIS A 96 2.34 -11.33 3.30
CA HIS A 96 1.29 -12.32 3.02
C HIS A 96 0.11 -11.68 2.29
N GLU A 97 -0.43 -10.59 2.83
CA GLU A 97 -1.55 -9.86 2.20
C GLU A 97 -1.15 -9.21 0.87
N LEU A 98 0.08 -8.71 0.75
CA LEU A 98 0.59 -8.19 -0.53
C LEU A 98 0.67 -9.30 -1.59
N ALA A 99 0.98 -10.54 -1.20
CA ALA A 99 0.98 -11.66 -2.14
C ALA A 99 -0.43 -11.95 -2.68
N HIS A 100 -1.46 -11.92 -1.83
CA HIS A 100 -2.86 -11.99 -2.22
C HIS A 100 -3.24 -10.89 -3.23
N VAL A 101 -2.83 -9.65 -2.96
CA VAL A 101 -3.03 -8.52 -3.91
C VAL A 101 -2.39 -8.78 -5.28
N ARG A 102 -1.20 -9.38 -5.31
CA ARG A 102 -0.46 -9.64 -6.55
C ARG A 102 -0.95 -10.87 -7.30
N ALA A 103 -1.52 -11.83 -6.57
CA ALA A 103 -2.12 -13.04 -7.12
C ALA A 103 -3.59 -12.83 -7.53
N ASP A 104 -4.21 -11.72 -7.12
CA ASP A 104 -5.66 -11.48 -7.25
C ASP A 104 -6.49 -12.60 -6.59
N PHE A 105 -6.07 -13.03 -5.39
CA PHE A 105 -6.61 -14.17 -4.64
C PHE A 105 -6.93 -13.84 -3.18
#